data_AF-A0A427Z774-F1
#
_entry.id   AF-A0A427Z774-F1
#
_cell.length_a   1.000
_cell.length_b   1.000
_cell.length_c   1.000
_cell.angle_alpha   90.00
_cell.angle_beta   90.00
_cell.angle_gamma   90.00
#
_symmetry.space_group_name_H-M   'P 1'
#
loop_
_entity.id
_entity.type
_entity.pdbx_description
1 polymer ?
#
loop_
_entity_poly.entity_id
_entity_poly.type
_entity_poly.pdbx_seq_one_letter_code
_entity_poly.pdbx_strand_id
1 'polypeptide(L)'
;MGDIINIAAENTLNKKEIFNEQTQFVELTDQILLQTRSEIEQPTTMKLPIIELSELGTTVASLIPNLTKVVQGNNGEKAYRIVNKTTGDTLKKAKNGNYWGALRKADGGSKFVQLQEISELANEGLMIQPQVIIVAALLYSVEKRLDNIVELEKQILSFLETEKESSIEADAETLMDLIRKYKHNWDNSHFVSSSHKMVMDIQRSARQQMTSYQKKLEEDLKSNPLLIIQSEVSSAKKKISKKFKYYSLSLYTYSLASYIEIMLSGNLAEKNILSIKEEIEKLSSAYSAMFTKCLNYLEKMSESSIESNVLKGVGEASKAIGGFLGNIPFIKDSPVDEFLQDGGEELNKSAKKMEKDIIKSFKKLENAKTSVFIDRLNELNQIYNHTSDVCIDNENIYFIVS
;
A
#
# COMPACT_ATOMS: atom_id res chain seq x y z
N MET A 1 61.70 64.99 3.08
CA MET A 1 61.36 63.57 2.87
C MET A 1 59.95 63.38 3.37
N GLY A 2 59.01 63.09 2.48
CA GLY A 2 57.64 62.71 2.84
C GLY A 2 57.33 61.46 2.05
N ASP A 3 57.15 60.34 2.75
CA ASP A 3 56.92 59.04 2.13
C ASP A 3 55.50 58.94 1.58
N ILE A 4 55.40 58.49 0.33
CA ILE A 4 54.14 58.22 -0.36
C ILE A 4 53.75 56.77 -0.04
N ILE A 5 52.63 56.58 0.67
CA ILE A 5 52.04 55.26 0.91
C ILE A 5 51.23 54.85 -0.32
N ASN A 6 51.55 53.69 -0.88
CA ASN A 6 50.96 53.16 -2.10
C ASN A 6 49.64 52.40 -1.81
N ILE A 7 48.49 53.06 -2.06
CA ILE A 7 47.12 52.58 -1.81
C ILE A 7 46.71 51.42 -2.77
N ALA A 8 47.53 51.08 -3.76
CA ALA A 8 47.18 50.05 -4.75
C ALA A 8 47.22 48.60 -4.20
N ALA A 9 47.97 48.33 -3.12
CA ALA A 9 48.19 46.98 -2.61
C ALA A 9 47.02 46.43 -1.77
N GLU A 10 46.33 47.28 -0.98
CA GLU A 10 45.19 46.85 -0.15
C GLU A 10 43.96 46.49 -1.00
N ASN A 11 43.70 47.23 -2.09
CA ASN A 11 42.59 46.93 -3.00
C ASN A 11 42.81 45.65 -3.84
N THR A 12 44.07 45.24 -4.06
CA THR A 12 44.36 43.99 -4.79
C THR A 12 44.27 42.77 -3.88
N LEU A 13 44.65 42.88 -2.59
CA LEU A 13 44.50 41.79 -1.62
C LEU A 13 43.01 41.46 -1.37
N ASN A 14 42.20 42.50 -1.10
CA ASN A 14 40.78 42.37 -0.79
C ASN A 14 39.98 41.81 -1.99
N LYS A 15 40.35 42.19 -3.23
CA LYS A 15 39.74 41.66 -4.46
C LYS A 15 40.13 40.21 -4.75
N LYS A 16 41.32 39.78 -4.31
CA LYS A 16 41.81 38.40 -4.46
C LYS A 16 41.18 37.48 -3.42
N GLU A 17 40.94 37.96 -2.20
CA GLU A 17 40.18 37.25 -1.16
C GLU A 17 38.71 37.07 -1.57
N ILE A 18 38.03 38.13 -2.03
CA ILE A 18 36.64 38.05 -2.54
C ILE A 18 36.55 37.11 -3.75
N PHE A 19 37.50 37.16 -4.68
CA PHE A 19 37.52 36.25 -5.84
C PHE A 19 37.77 34.79 -5.42
N ASN A 20 38.61 34.56 -4.40
CA ASN A 20 38.89 33.24 -3.87
C ASN A 20 37.67 32.65 -3.12
N GLU A 21 36.97 33.46 -2.32
CA GLU A 21 35.70 33.06 -1.67
C GLU A 21 34.60 32.75 -2.69
N GLN A 22 34.46 33.58 -3.74
CA GLN A 22 33.50 33.32 -4.82
C GLN A 22 33.84 32.04 -5.58
N THR A 23 35.11 31.78 -5.85
CA THR A 23 35.56 30.55 -6.53
C THR A 23 35.34 29.31 -5.65
N GLN A 24 35.64 29.39 -4.35
CA GLN A 24 35.37 28.32 -3.38
C GLN A 24 33.87 28.04 -3.23
N PHE A 25 33.03 29.08 -3.25
CA PHE A 25 31.58 28.91 -3.19
C PHE A 25 31.02 28.23 -4.44
N VAL A 26 31.54 28.59 -5.63
CA VAL A 26 31.16 27.95 -6.90
C VAL A 26 31.59 26.47 -6.89
N GLU A 27 32.83 26.17 -6.50
CA GLU A 27 33.31 24.78 -6.39
C GLU A 27 32.51 23.95 -5.38
N LEU A 28 32.16 24.53 -4.22
CA LEU A 28 31.31 23.87 -3.23
C LEU A 28 29.90 23.61 -3.79
N THR A 29 29.33 24.58 -4.50
CA THR A 29 27.99 24.45 -5.11
C THR A 29 27.99 23.36 -6.19
N ASP A 30 29.03 23.31 -7.02
CA ASP A 30 29.21 22.28 -8.05
C ASP A 30 29.40 20.88 -7.43
N GLN A 31 30.15 20.76 -6.33
CA GLN A 31 30.30 19.50 -5.61
C GLN A 31 28.98 19.02 -5.00
N ILE A 32 28.21 19.91 -4.37
CA ILE A 32 26.87 19.60 -3.86
C ILE A 32 25.96 19.15 -5.01
N LEU A 33 25.95 19.86 -6.14
CA LEU A 33 25.18 19.50 -7.33
C LEU A 33 25.54 18.10 -7.88
N LEU A 34 26.83 17.78 -7.95
CA LEU A 34 27.30 16.46 -8.41
C LEU A 34 26.90 15.35 -7.44
N GLN A 35 27.05 15.57 -6.14
CA GLN A 35 26.64 14.61 -5.12
C GLN A 35 25.12 14.38 -5.17
N THR A 36 24.32 15.43 -5.17
CA THR A 36 22.85 15.34 -5.25
C THR A 36 22.40 14.61 -6.52
N ARG A 37 23.04 14.84 -7.67
CA ARG A 37 22.73 14.09 -8.90
C ARG A 37 23.00 12.60 -8.74
N SER A 38 24.12 12.23 -8.13
CA SER A 38 24.45 10.83 -7.88
C SER A 38 23.48 10.15 -6.91
N GLU A 39 22.91 10.88 -5.96
CA GLU A 39 21.91 10.39 -5.01
C GLU A 39 20.53 10.25 -5.66
N ILE A 40 20.15 11.18 -6.55
CA ILE A 40 18.89 11.12 -7.30
C ILE A 40 18.84 9.90 -8.25
N GLU A 41 19.97 9.49 -8.81
CA GLU A 41 20.07 8.34 -9.72
C GLU A 41 19.93 6.97 -9.00
N GLN A 42 19.88 6.95 -7.66
CA GLN A 42 19.74 5.71 -6.90
C GLN A 42 18.33 5.09 -7.07
N PRO A 43 18.23 3.75 -7.20
CA PRO A 43 16.94 3.05 -7.34
C PRO A 43 15.98 3.21 -6.16
N THR A 44 16.50 3.62 -5.00
CA THR A 44 15.75 3.82 -3.75
C THR A 44 15.07 5.19 -3.67
N THR A 45 15.42 6.12 -4.55
CA THR A 45 14.86 7.48 -4.58
C THR A 45 13.45 7.47 -5.16
N MET A 46 12.47 7.94 -4.38
CA MET A 46 11.11 8.11 -4.89
C MET A 46 11.04 9.35 -5.77
N LYS A 47 10.44 9.21 -6.96
CA LYS A 47 10.20 10.28 -7.93
C LYS A 47 8.71 10.59 -8.04
N LEU A 48 8.33 11.83 -7.71
CA LEU A 48 6.99 12.38 -7.84
C LEU A 48 6.97 13.45 -8.94
N PRO A 49 6.43 13.16 -10.13
CA PRO A 49 6.30 14.16 -11.19
C PRO A 49 5.35 15.30 -10.79
N ILE A 50 5.76 16.54 -11.04
CA ILE A 50 4.97 17.75 -10.71
C ILE A 50 3.64 17.77 -11.47
N ILE A 51 3.58 17.21 -12.68
CA ILE A 51 2.35 17.12 -13.48
C ILE A 51 1.26 16.29 -12.79
N GLU A 52 1.66 15.25 -12.05
CA GLU A 52 0.77 14.33 -11.35
C GLU A 52 0.09 15.00 -10.14
N LEU A 53 0.67 16.08 -9.59
CA LEU A 53 0.08 16.82 -8.45
C LEU A 53 -1.32 17.34 -8.74
N SER A 54 -1.63 17.60 -10.02
CA SER A 54 -2.95 18.05 -10.46
C SER A 54 -4.05 16.99 -10.26
N GLU A 55 -3.67 15.71 -10.19
CA GLU A 55 -4.60 14.58 -10.04
C GLU A 55 -4.84 14.20 -8.57
N LEU A 56 -4.02 14.72 -7.65
CA LEU A 56 -3.99 14.37 -6.22
C LEU A 56 -4.87 15.28 -5.35
N GLY A 57 -5.84 15.98 -5.96
CA GLY A 57 -6.78 16.86 -5.27
C GLY A 57 -6.34 18.32 -5.21
N THR A 58 -7.30 19.21 -4.92
CA THR A 58 -7.13 20.67 -5.04
C THR A 58 -6.03 21.23 -4.13
N THR A 59 -5.90 20.68 -2.93
CA THR A 59 -4.93 21.15 -1.93
C THR A 59 -3.50 20.79 -2.35
N VAL A 60 -3.28 19.60 -2.91
CA VAL A 60 -1.97 19.21 -3.46
C VAL A 60 -1.66 19.95 -4.76
N ALA A 61 -2.64 20.11 -5.65
CA ALA A 61 -2.49 20.87 -6.90
C ALA A 61 -2.07 22.33 -6.66
N SER A 62 -2.44 22.90 -5.50
CA SER A 62 -2.03 24.26 -5.09
C SER A 62 -0.52 24.43 -4.89
N LEU A 63 0.25 23.34 -4.78
CA LEU A 63 1.72 23.39 -4.71
C LEU A 63 2.35 23.80 -6.03
N ILE A 64 1.73 23.47 -7.18
CA ILE A 64 2.34 23.62 -8.51
C ILE A 64 2.90 25.04 -8.74
N PRO A 65 2.14 26.14 -8.51
CA PRO A 65 2.65 27.49 -8.75
C PRO A 65 3.84 27.87 -7.87
N ASN A 66 3.90 27.35 -6.64
CA ASN A 66 5.01 27.62 -5.71
C ASN A 66 6.25 26.82 -6.09
N LEU A 67 6.08 25.55 -6.50
CA LEU A 67 7.16 24.71 -6.99
C LEU A 67 7.79 25.32 -8.26
N THR A 68 6.97 25.75 -9.22
CA THR A 68 7.45 26.41 -10.44
C THR A 68 8.26 27.67 -10.14
N LYS A 69 7.84 28.48 -9.16
CA LYS A 69 8.59 29.69 -8.74
C LYS A 69 9.93 29.35 -8.08
N VAL A 70 9.98 28.30 -7.25
CA VAL A 70 11.22 27.85 -6.60
C VAL A 70 12.25 27.41 -7.65
N VAL A 71 11.82 26.67 -8.68
CA VAL A 71 12.75 26.12 -9.68
C VAL A 71 13.16 27.16 -10.72
N GLN A 72 12.25 28.04 -11.16
CA GLN A 72 12.58 29.09 -12.14
C GLN A 72 13.46 30.20 -11.54
N GLY A 73 13.47 30.34 -10.22
CA GLY A 73 14.05 31.50 -9.54
C GLY A 73 13.29 32.78 -9.90
N ASN A 74 13.48 33.85 -9.11
CA ASN A 74 13.15 35.16 -9.63
C ASN A 74 14.21 35.48 -10.70
N ASN A 75 13.83 35.68 -11.97
CA ASN A 75 14.70 35.99 -13.12
C ASN A 75 15.59 37.26 -12.94
N GLY A 76 16.40 37.34 -11.88
CA GLY A 76 17.12 38.55 -11.43
C GLY A 76 16.24 39.64 -10.80
N GLU A 77 14.91 39.43 -10.70
CA GLU A 77 13.99 40.44 -10.15
C GLU A 77 14.01 40.45 -8.61
N LYS A 78 14.39 41.60 -8.04
CA LYS A 78 14.43 41.83 -6.60
C LYS A 78 13.03 42.08 -6.05
N ALA A 79 12.69 41.39 -4.96
CA ALA A 79 11.45 41.65 -4.22
C ALA A 79 11.71 42.68 -3.11
N TYR A 80 10.70 43.50 -2.79
CA TYR A 80 10.78 44.54 -1.78
C TYR A 80 9.56 44.52 -0.85
N ARG A 81 9.78 44.71 0.46
CA ARG A 81 8.70 44.90 1.45
C ARG A 81 8.56 46.36 1.85
N ILE A 82 7.36 46.75 2.26
CA ILE A 82 7.07 48.09 2.79
C ILE A 82 7.34 48.10 4.29
N VAL A 83 8.33 48.86 4.73
CA VAL A 83 8.75 48.88 6.14
C VAL A 83 8.14 50.01 6.97
N ASN A 84 7.59 51.04 6.31
CA ASN A 84 7.03 52.20 6.99
C ASN A 84 5.50 52.23 7.04
N LYS A 85 4.85 51.08 6.84
CA LYS A 85 3.39 50.95 6.93
C LYS A 85 2.95 50.91 8.40
N THR A 86 2.02 51.79 8.76
CA THR A 86 1.39 51.81 10.09
C THR A 86 -0.07 51.37 10.01
N THR A 87 -0.69 51.00 11.14
CA THR A 87 -2.10 50.57 11.20
C THR A 87 -3.02 51.59 10.54
N GLY A 88 -3.86 51.11 9.60
CA GLY A 88 -4.78 51.94 8.82
C GLY A 88 -4.20 52.55 7.53
N ASP A 89 -2.89 52.39 7.28
CA ASP A 89 -2.30 52.80 6.01
C ASP A 89 -2.65 51.82 4.89
N THR A 90 -2.90 52.36 3.70
CA THR A 90 -3.17 51.56 2.49
C THR A 90 -2.33 52.06 1.33
N LEU A 91 -1.91 51.17 0.43
CA LEU A 91 -1.24 51.58 -0.80
C LEU A 91 -2.21 52.36 -1.69
N LYS A 92 -1.73 53.48 -2.25
CA LYS A 92 -2.51 54.18 -3.26
C LYS A 92 -2.58 53.35 -4.53
N LYS A 93 -3.80 53.06 -4.98
CA LYS A 93 -4.07 52.30 -6.20
C LYS A 93 -4.42 53.24 -7.33
N ALA A 94 -3.72 53.11 -8.46
CA ALA A 94 -4.02 53.77 -9.71
C ALA A 94 -5.32 53.20 -10.32
N LYS A 95 -5.93 53.96 -11.24
CA LYS A 95 -7.16 53.53 -11.93
C LYS A 95 -6.96 52.25 -12.76
N ASN A 96 -5.74 51.98 -13.21
CA ASN A 96 -5.38 50.77 -13.96
C ASN A 96 -5.08 49.54 -13.06
N GLY A 97 -5.24 49.67 -11.74
CA GLY A 97 -5.00 48.58 -10.79
C GLY A 97 -3.59 48.52 -10.19
N ASN A 98 -2.62 49.27 -10.74
CA ASN A 98 -1.26 49.31 -10.21
C ASN A 98 -1.18 50.10 -8.90
N TYR A 99 -0.17 49.83 -8.08
CA TYR A 99 0.07 50.58 -6.86
C TYR A 99 1.15 51.64 -7.06
N TRP A 100 0.97 52.81 -6.46
CA TRP A 100 1.96 53.88 -6.45
C TRP A 100 2.97 53.67 -5.31
N GLY A 101 4.14 54.30 -5.42
CA GLY A 101 5.15 54.38 -4.34
C GLY A 101 4.74 55.24 -3.14
N ALA A 102 3.44 55.34 -2.82
CA ALA A 102 2.91 56.15 -1.73
C ALA A 102 1.78 55.43 -0.99
N LEU A 103 1.77 55.60 0.34
CA LEU A 103 0.71 55.18 1.24
C LEU A 103 -0.29 56.31 1.47
N ARG A 104 -1.57 55.97 1.50
CA ARG A 104 -2.63 56.79 2.10
C ARG A 104 -2.67 56.49 3.59
N LYS A 105 -2.46 57.50 4.42
CA LYS A 105 -2.55 57.40 5.88
C LYS A 105 -4.01 57.30 6.31
N ALA A 106 -4.24 56.76 7.51
CA ALA A 106 -5.57 56.69 8.12
C ALA A 106 -6.23 58.08 8.27
N ASP A 107 -5.43 59.12 8.50
CA ASP A 107 -5.86 60.53 8.61
C ASP A 107 -6.14 61.21 7.25
N GLY A 108 -6.11 60.47 6.14
CA GLY A 108 -6.32 60.99 4.79
C GLY A 108 -5.08 61.61 4.14
N GLY A 109 -3.99 61.79 4.90
CA GLY A 109 -2.72 62.28 4.39
C GLY A 109 -1.96 61.26 3.55
N SER A 110 -0.78 61.64 3.06
CA SER A 110 0.07 60.78 2.22
C SER A 110 1.51 60.73 2.72
N LYS A 111 2.17 59.59 2.56
CA LYS A 111 3.62 59.44 2.75
C LYS A 111 4.20 58.52 1.69
N PHE A 112 5.47 58.72 1.33
CA PHE A 112 6.16 57.82 0.43
C PHE A 112 6.40 56.46 1.09
N VAL A 113 6.38 55.41 0.27
CA VAL A 113 6.73 54.05 0.69
C VAL A 113 8.24 53.97 0.92
N GLN A 114 8.65 53.36 2.03
CA GLN A 114 10.03 52.90 2.20
C GLN A 114 10.09 51.42 1.85
N LEU A 115 10.95 51.08 0.88
CA LEU A 115 11.15 49.73 0.38
C LEU A 115 12.44 49.16 0.98
N GLN A 116 12.34 47.98 1.56
CA GLN A 116 13.49 47.18 1.98
C GLN A 116 13.60 45.98 1.04
N GLU A 117 14.77 45.81 0.41
CA GLU A 117 15.07 44.64 -0.41
C GLU A 117 14.94 43.39 0.45
N ILE A 118 14.23 42.40 -0.08
CA ILE A 118 14.10 41.09 0.54
C ILE A 118 15.31 40.28 0.05
N SER A 119 16.38 40.25 0.83
CA SER A 119 17.65 39.57 0.51
C SER A 119 17.53 38.05 0.47
N GLU A 120 16.46 37.51 1.05
CA GLU A 120 16.11 36.10 1.02
C GLU A 120 14.63 36.00 0.66
N LEU A 121 14.31 35.50 -0.55
CA LEU A 121 12.94 35.01 -0.81
C LEU A 121 12.59 33.78 0.04
N ALA A 122 13.52 33.33 0.89
CA ALA A 122 13.22 32.40 1.96
C ALA A 122 12.30 33.09 2.98
N ASN A 123 11.12 32.50 3.17
CA ASN A 123 10.33 32.49 4.41
C ASN A 123 9.04 33.31 4.53
N GLU A 124 8.64 34.19 3.60
CA GLU A 124 7.34 34.89 3.78
C GLU A 124 6.32 34.78 2.62
N GLY A 125 6.57 34.01 1.55
CA GLY A 125 5.59 33.95 0.43
C GLY A 125 5.55 32.70 -0.45
N LEU A 126 6.50 31.78 -0.32
CA LEU A 126 6.48 30.49 -1.03
C LEU A 126 6.09 29.40 -0.03
N MET A 127 4.79 29.32 0.30
CA MET A 127 4.25 28.29 1.19
C MET A 127 4.30 26.92 0.51
N ILE A 128 5.50 26.33 0.41
CA ILE A 128 5.63 24.88 0.30
C ILE A 128 5.56 24.38 1.74
N GLN A 129 4.37 23.96 2.16
CA GLN A 129 4.19 23.32 3.46
C GLN A 129 4.76 21.90 3.37
N PRO A 130 5.79 21.54 4.15
CA PRO A 130 6.38 20.20 4.08
C PRO A 130 5.35 19.08 4.25
N GLN A 131 4.33 19.33 5.08
CA GLN A 131 3.22 18.41 5.32
C GLN A 131 2.44 18.11 4.03
N VAL A 132 2.27 19.09 3.14
CA VAL A 132 1.51 18.91 1.89
C VAL A 132 2.36 18.16 0.84
N ILE A 133 3.68 18.36 0.79
CA ILE A 133 4.58 17.54 -0.04
C ILE A 133 4.50 16.08 0.39
N ILE A 134 4.56 15.86 1.70
CA ILE A 134 4.51 14.53 2.30
C ILE A 134 3.16 13.86 1.97
N VAL A 135 2.04 14.56 2.12
CA VAL A 135 0.72 14.05 1.71
C VAL A 135 0.66 13.80 0.20
N ALA A 136 1.27 14.65 -0.63
CA ALA A 136 1.34 14.42 -2.07
C ALA A 136 2.08 13.12 -2.40
N ALA A 137 3.20 12.83 -1.72
CA ALA A 137 3.92 11.57 -1.86
C ALA A 137 3.06 10.36 -1.49
N LEU A 138 2.35 10.43 -0.36
CA LEU A 138 1.43 9.38 0.07
C LEU A 138 0.29 9.15 -0.92
N LEU A 139 -0.40 10.21 -1.34
CA LEU A 139 -1.48 10.12 -2.32
C LEU A 139 -0.98 9.54 -3.64
N TYR A 140 0.20 9.95 -4.10
CA TYR A 140 0.81 9.41 -5.31
C TYR A 140 1.15 7.91 -5.19
N SER A 141 1.73 7.49 -4.07
CA SER A 141 2.05 6.09 -3.79
C SER A 141 0.78 5.21 -3.78
N VAL A 142 -0.31 5.74 -3.21
CA VAL A 142 -1.63 5.09 -3.24
C VAL A 142 -2.15 4.98 -4.68
N GLU A 143 -2.20 6.08 -5.43
CA GLU A 143 -2.79 6.08 -6.77
C GLU A 143 -2.05 5.15 -7.74
N LYS A 144 -0.71 5.11 -7.68
CA LYS A 144 0.10 4.19 -8.49
C LYS A 144 -0.18 2.69 -8.25
N ARG A 145 -0.86 2.35 -7.16
CA ARG A 145 -1.08 0.96 -6.72
C ARG A 145 -2.54 0.65 -6.46
N LEU A 146 -3.41 1.64 -6.59
CA LEU A 146 -4.84 1.49 -6.34
C LEU A 146 -5.44 0.41 -7.23
N ASP A 147 -5.03 0.34 -8.50
CA ASP A 147 -5.49 -0.71 -9.43
C ASP A 147 -5.11 -2.11 -8.97
N ASN A 148 -3.92 -2.29 -8.37
CA ASN A 148 -3.51 -3.58 -7.81
C ASN A 148 -4.37 -3.94 -6.59
N ILE A 149 -4.65 -2.98 -5.70
CA ILE A 149 -5.54 -3.20 -4.56
C ILE A 149 -6.96 -3.57 -5.04
N VAL A 150 -7.51 -2.83 -6.00
CA VAL A 150 -8.83 -3.09 -6.61
C VAL A 150 -8.87 -4.49 -7.24
N GLU A 151 -7.83 -4.88 -7.98
CA GLU A 151 -7.78 -6.16 -8.67
C GLU A 151 -7.65 -7.33 -7.69
N LEU A 152 -6.83 -7.19 -6.64
CA LEU A 152 -6.72 -8.21 -5.59
C LEU A 152 -8.05 -8.41 -4.86
N GLU A 153 -8.76 -7.32 -4.57
CA GLU A 153 -10.11 -7.37 -3.97
C GLU A 153 -11.09 -8.09 -4.89
N LYS A 154 -11.19 -7.70 -6.17
CA LYS A 154 -12.08 -8.37 -7.14
C LYS A 154 -11.79 -9.85 -7.24
N GLN A 155 -10.52 -10.24 -7.29
CA GLN A 155 -10.13 -11.64 -7.30
C GLN A 155 -10.54 -12.35 -6.00
N ILE A 156 -10.44 -11.68 -4.85
CA ILE A 156 -10.90 -12.22 -3.57
C ILE A 156 -12.42 -12.43 -3.57
N LEU A 157 -13.18 -11.42 -3.96
CA LEU A 157 -14.64 -11.49 -4.02
C LEU A 157 -15.12 -12.52 -5.04
N SER A 158 -14.43 -12.68 -6.18
CA SER A 158 -14.82 -13.62 -7.24
C SER A 158 -14.84 -15.10 -6.80
N PHE A 159 -14.13 -15.44 -5.73
CA PHE A 159 -14.13 -16.81 -5.21
C PHE A 159 -15.19 -17.06 -4.15
N LEU A 160 -15.91 -16.03 -3.67
CA LEU A 160 -16.91 -16.17 -2.62
C LEU A 160 -18.22 -16.73 -3.19
N GLU A 161 -18.89 -17.59 -2.42
CA GLU A 161 -20.20 -18.12 -2.79
C GLU A 161 -21.27 -17.04 -2.55
N THR A 162 -22.37 -17.03 -3.31
CA THR A 162 -23.48 -16.04 -3.22
C THR A 162 -24.26 -16.07 -1.88
N GLU A 163 -23.78 -16.81 -0.88
CA GLU A 163 -24.40 -16.88 0.44
C GLU A 163 -23.93 -15.69 1.30
N LYS A 164 -24.88 -15.04 1.97
CA LYS A 164 -24.68 -13.78 2.71
C LYS A 164 -23.72 -13.91 3.89
N GLU A 165 -22.42 -13.71 3.63
CA GLU A 165 -21.53 -13.06 4.59
C GLU A 165 -21.31 -11.61 4.15
N SER A 166 -22.43 -10.91 3.91
CA SER A 166 -22.48 -9.56 3.32
C SER A 166 -21.74 -8.50 4.13
N SER A 167 -21.43 -8.75 5.41
CA SER A 167 -20.73 -7.78 6.24
C SER A 167 -19.25 -7.64 5.85
N ILE A 168 -18.55 -8.74 5.55
CA ILE A 168 -17.12 -8.68 5.24
C ILE A 168 -16.89 -8.03 3.86
N GLU A 169 -17.75 -8.37 2.92
CA GLU A 169 -17.75 -7.80 1.57
C GLU A 169 -18.08 -6.30 1.63
N ALA A 170 -19.11 -5.91 2.38
CA ALA A 170 -19.46 -4.50 2.59
C ALA A 170 -18.34 -3.73 3.31
N ASP A 171 -17.66 -4.35 4.28
CA ASP A 171 -16.50 -3.75 4.96
C ASP A 171 -15.37 -3.49 3.94
N ALA A 172 -15.05 -4.45 3.07
CA ALA A 172 -14.02 -4.29 2.02
C ALA A 172 -14.40 -3.17 1.02
N GLU A 173 -15.63 -3.19 0.49
CA GLU A 173 -16.11 -2.16 -0.43
C GLU A 173 -16.08 -0.76 0.20
N THR A 174 -16.44 -0.66 1.48
CA THR A 174 -16.37 0.57 2.26
C THR A 174 -14.94 1.11 2.32
N LEU A 175 -13.95 0.26 2.61
CA LEU A 175 -12.54 0.68 2.66
C LEU A 175 -12.07 1.19 1.29
N MET A 176 -12.52 0.57 0.19
CA MET A 176 -12.18 1.04 -1.16
C MET A 176 -12.83 2.38 -1.51
N ASP A 177 -14.06 2.60 -1.06
CA ASP A 177 -14.71 3.90 -1.19
C ASP A 177 -13.98 4.98 -0.37
N LEU A 178 -13.54 4.66 0.85
CA LEU A 178 -12.76 5.56 1.70
C LEU A 178 -11.42 5.93 1.04
N ILE A 179 -10.66 4.97 0.50
CA ILE A 179 -9.41 5.24 -0.22
C ILE A 179 -9.64 6.19 -1.39
N ARG A 180 -10.66 5.94 -2.22
CA ARG A 180 -10.96 6.80 -3.38
C ARG A 180 -11.35 8.22 -2.98
N LYS A 181 -12.04 8.37 -1.85
CA LYS A 181 -12.46 9.67 -1.33
C LYS A 181 -11.34 10.42 -0.61
N TYR A 182 -10.35 9.72 -0.05
CA TYR A 182 -9.30 10.31 0.77
C TYR A 182 -8.52 11.40 0.02
N LYS A 183 -8.18 11.23 -1.27
CA LYS A 183 -7.44 12.26 -2.04
C LYS A 183 -8.10 13.64 -2.08
N HIS A 184 -9.44 13.69 -1.96
CA HIS A 184 -10.22 14.93 -2.01
C HIS A 184 -10.65 15.41 -0.62
N ASN A 185 -10.36 14.65 0.44
CA ASN A 185 -10.91 14.90 1.78
C ASN A 185 -9.88 14.74 2.92
N TRP A 186 -8.60 14.54 2.60
CA TRP A 186 -7.55 14.35 3.61
C TRP A 186 -7.38 15.57 4.54
N ASP A 187 -7.72 16.78 4.06
CA ASP A 187 -7.67 18.03 4.81
C ASP A 187 -9.03 18.37 5.48
N ASN A 188 -10.06 17.55 5.27
CA ASN A 188 -11.36 17.68 5.91
C ASN A 188 -11.38 16.89 7.23
N SER A 189 -11.24 17.61 8.35
CA SER A 189 -11.18 17.01 9.69
C SER A 189 -12.40 16.15 10.05
N HIS A 190 -13.61 16.51 9.59
CA HIS A 190 -14.81 15.71 9.81
C HIS A 190 -14.78 14.40 9.05
N PHE A 191 -14.36 14.43 7.77
CA PHE A 191 -14.17 13.23 6.97
C PHE A 191 -13.10 12.33 7.59
N VAL A 192 -11.94 12.89 7.94
CA VAL A 192 -10.82 12.13 8.51
C VAL A 192 -11.23 11.44 9.82
N SER A 193 -11.83 12.17 10.76
CA SER A 193 -12.21 11.61 12.07
C SER A 193 -13.32 10.55 11.96
N SER A 194 -14.34 10.79 11.13
CA SER A 194 -15.42 9.82 10.93
C SER A 194 -14.93 8.56 10.21
N SER A 195 -14.10 8.72 9.19
CA SER A 195 -13.47 7.61 8.45
C SER A 195 -12.53 6.82 9.34
N HIS A 196 -11.74 7.49 10.19
CA HIS A 196 -10.81 6.82 11.11
C HIS A 196 -11.56 5.91 12.09
N LYS A 197 -12.68 6.40 12.66
CA LYS A 197 -13.55 5.57 13.49
C LYS A 197 -14.12 4.38 12.73
N MET A 198 -14.62 4.60 11.51
CA MET A 198 -15.17 3.52 10.67
C MET A 198 -14.13 2.45 10.37
N VAL A 199 -12.89 2.85 10.06
CA VAL A 199 -11.77 1.96 9.83
C VAL A 199 -11.42 1.15 11.08
N MET A 200 -11.37 1.76 12.26
CA MET A 200 -11.14 1.03 13.52
C MET A 200 -12.26 0.01 13.82
N ASP A 201 -13.51 0.36 13.55
CA ASP A 201 -14.65 -0.55 13.70
C ASP A 201 -14.54 -1.75 12.74
N ILE A 202 -14.11 -1.52 11.49
CA ILE A 202 -13.84 -2.57 10.49
C ILE A 202 -12.65 -3.45 10.92
N GLN A 203 -11.55 -2.88 11.43
CA GLN A 203 -10.42 -3.65 11.96
C GLN A 203 -10.87 -4.60 13.08
N ARG A 204 -11.73 -4.12 13.99
CA ARG A 204 -12.30 -4.94 15.06
C ARG A 204 -13.18 -6.06 14.48
N SER A 205 -14.08 -5.73 13.56
CA SER A 205 -14.97 -6.69 12.86
C SER A 205 -14.17 -7.80 12.17
N ALA A 206 -13.19 -7.42 11.35
CA ALA A 206 -12.31 -8.34 10.63
C ALA A 206 -11.54 -9.26 11.59
N ARG A 207 -11.02 -8.74 12.71
CA ARG A 207 -10.33 -9.56 13.73
C ARG A 207 -11.26 -10.57 14.42
N GLN A 208 -12.50 -10.17 14.70
CA GLN A 208 -13.52 -11.09 15.23
C GLN A 208 -13.84 -12.21 14.25
N GLN A 209 -13.98 -11.88 12.96
CA GLN A 209 -14.27 -12.84 11.91
C GLN A 209 -13.10 -13.81 11.71
N MET A 210 -11.86 -13.33 11.64
CA MET A 210 -10.65 -14.18 11.61
C MET A 210 -10.65 -15.20 12.75
N THR A 211 -10.91 -14.74 13.99
CA THR A 211 -10.98 -15.59 15.17
C THR A 211 -12.11 -16.62 15.07
N SER A 212 -13.29 -16.21 14.59
CA SER A 212 -14.45 -17.08 14.38
C SER A 212 -14.16 -18.17 13.37
N TYR A 213 -13.56 -17.82 12.23
CA TYR A 213 -13.19 -18.76 11.19
C TYR A 213 -12.12 -19.75 11.63
N GLN A 214 -11.11 -19.26 12.35
CA GLN A 214 -10.09 -20.12 12.94
C GLN A 214 -10.73 -21.21 13.83
N LYS A 215 -11.63 -20.83 14.74
CA LYS A 215 -12.35 -21.78 15.61
C LYS A 215 -13.21 -22.77 14.83
N LYS A 216 -14.00 -22.26 13.87
CA LYS A 216 -14.86 -23.09 13.00
C LYS A 216 -14.04 -24.08 12.16
N LEU A 217 -12.81 -23.75 11.79
CA LEU A 217 -11.89 -24.63 11.08
C LEU A 217 -11.31 -25.67 12.05
N GLU A 218 -10.85 -25.26 13.23
CA GLU A 218 -10.37 -26.19 14.26
C GLU A 218 -11.43 -27.22 14.67
N GLU A 219 -12.70 -26.82 14.72
CA GLU A 219 -13.82 -27.74 14.95
C GLU A 219 -14.01 -28.75 13.82
N ASP A 220 -13.91 -28.32 12.56
CA ASP A 220 -13.99 -29.24 11.41
C ASP A 220 -12.86 -30.27 11.43
N LEU A 221 -11.67 -29.88 11.89
CA LEU A 221 -10.48 -30.74 11.97
C LEU A 221 -10.55 -31.77 13.11
N LYS A 222 -11.48 -31.64 14.07
CA LYS A 222 -11.66 -32.62 15.17
C LYS A 222 -12.43 -33.86 14.72
N SER A 223 -13.12 -33.81 13.59
CA SER A 223 -13.83 -34.97 13.07
C SER A 223 -12.84 -36.03 12.61
N ASN A 224 -12.93 -37.25 13.13
CA ASN A 224 -12.08 -38.37 12.72
C ASN A 224 -12.97 -39.52 12.22
N PRO A 225 -13.48 -39.46 10.97
CA PRO A 225 -14.35 -40.50 10.45
C PRO A 225 -13.56 -41.80 10.26
N LEU A 226 -14.04 -42.89 10.88
CA LEU A 226 -13.42 -44.23 10.82
C LEU A 226 -13.52 -44.90 9.44
N LEU A 227 -14.45 -44.45 8.59
CA LEU A 227 -14.64 -44.90 7.22
C LEU A 227 -14.88 -43.66 6.36
N ILE A 228 -13.92 -43.32 5.51
CA ILE A 228 -13.99 -42.13 4.64
C ILE A 228 -14.34 -42.59 3.23
N ILE A 229 -15.46 -42.11 2.70
CA ILE A 229 -15.81 -42.27 1.29
C ILE A 229 -15.51 -40.98 0.51
N GLN A 230 -15.31 -41.08 -0.80
CA GLN A 230 -14.85 -39.97 -1.63
C GLN A 230 -15.80 -38.74 -1.63
N SER A 231 -17.11 -38.96 -1.44
CA SER A 231 -18.10 -37.88 -1.31
C SER A 231 -17.91 -37.07 -0.01
N GLU A 232 -17.42 -37.68 1.07
CA GLU A 232 -17.11 -37.01 2.34
C GLU A 232 -15.86 -36.15 2.20
N VAL A 233 -14.83 -36.62 1.48
CA VAL A 233 -13.63 -35.81 1.16
C VAL A 233 -14.01 -34.56 0.37
N SER A 234 -14.88 -34.73 -0.63
CA SER A 234 -15.37 -33.62 -1.46
C SER A 234 -16.19 -32.61 -0.65
N SER A 235 -17.04 -33.10 0.26
CA SER A 235 -17.84 -32.26 1.16
C SER A 235 -16.97 -31.48 2.17
N ALA A 236 -16.01 -32.16 2.81
CA ALA A 236 -15.06 -31.57 3.74
C ALA A 236 -14.25 -30.47 3.06
N LYS A 237 -13.73 -30.73 1.86
CA LYS A 237 -13.03 -29.74 1.05
C LYS A 237 -13.89 -28.53 0.77
N LYS A 238 -15.14 -28.70 0.32
CA LYS A 238 -16.04 -27.57 0.02
C LYS A 238 -16.25 -26.70 1.27
N LYS A 239 -16.55 -27.33 2.41
CA LYS A 239 -16.76 -26.65 3.70
C LYS A 239 -15.52 -25.89 4.18
N ILE A 240 -14.36 -26.55 4.18
CA ILE A 240 -13.08 -25.97 4.60
C ILE A 240 -12.68 -24.83 3.66
N SER A 241 -12.77 -25.04 2.34
CA SER A 241 -12.44 -24.03 1.34
C SER A 241 -13.30 -22.78 1.51
N LYS A 242 -14.61 -22.95 1.73
CA LYS A 242 -15.52 -21.83 1.97
C LYS A 242 -15.08 -21.00 3.18
N LYS A 243 -14.83 -21.63 4.32
CA LYS A 243 -14.35 -20.94 5.53
C LYS A 243 -13.00 -20.25 5.31
N PHE A 244 -12.09 -20.90 4.58
CA PHE A 244 -10.77 -20.32 4.28
C PHE A 244 -10.82 -19.09 3.39
N LYS A 245 -11.74 -19.06 2.43
CA LYS A 245 -11.99 -17.91 1.57
C LYS A 245 -12.42 -16.69 2.38
N TYR A 246 -13.37 -16.85 3.31
CA TYR A 246 -13.78 -15.75 4.17
C TYR A 246 -12.74 -15.38 5.24
N TYR A 247 -11.95 -16.34 5.73
CA TYR A 247 -10.78 -16.03 6.55
C TYR A 247 -9.76 -15.18 5.76
N SER A 248 -9.48 -15.53 4.51
CA SER A 248 -8.62 -14.75 3.62
C SER A 248 -9.16 -13.34 3.42
N LEU A 249 -10.45 -13.19 3.14
CA LEU A 249 -11.08 -11.87 2.99
C LEU A 249 -10.98 -11.07 4.30
N SER A 250 -11.24 -11.68 5.45
CA SER A 250 -11.12 -11.00 6.75
C SER A 250 -9.71 -10.47 6.99
N LEU A 251 -8.68 -11.27 6.68
CA LEU A 251 -7.28 -10.86 6.82
C LEU A 251 -6.89 -9.76 5.82
N TYR A 252 -7.37 -9.85 4.57
CA TYR A 252 -7.21 -8.80 3.57
C TYR A 252 -7.84 -7.49 4.03
N THR A 253 -9.11 -7.52 4.45
CA THR A 253 -9.87 -6.36 4.95
C THR A 253 -9.19 -5.74 6.17
N TYR A 254 -8.68 -6.55 7.12
CA TYR A 254 -7.92 -6.05 8.25
C TYR A 254 -6.63 -5.32 7.82
N SER A 255 -5.91 -5.89 6.86
CA SER A 255 -4.64 -5.33 6.36
C SER A 255 -4.86 -4.02 5.61
N LEU A 256 -5.89 -3.98 4.75
CA LEU A 256 -6.34 -2.77 4.04
C LEU A 256 -6.77 -1.68 5.03
N ALA A 257 -7.59 -2.03 6.01
CA ALA A 257 -8.03 -1.10 7.05
C ALA A 257 -6.84 -0.54 7.85
N SER A 258 -5.86 -1.37 8.18
CA SER A 258 -4.67 -0.94 8.92
C SER A 258 -3.79 0.02 8.11
N TYR A 259 -3.70 -0.19 6.80
CA TYR A 259 -3.02 0.76 5.91
C TYR A 259 -3.75 2.12 5.86
N ILE A 260 -5.08 2.10 5.69
CA ILE A 260 -5.90 3.32 5.66
C ILE A 260 -5.88 4.05 7.00
N GLU A 261 -5.84 3.31 8.12
CA GLU A 261 -5.79 3.89 9.47
C GLU A 261 -4.58 4.80 9.63
N ILE A 262 -3.39 4.39 9.17
CA ILE A 262 -2.17 5.21 9.23
C ILE A 262 -2.35 6.49 8.42
N MET A 263 -2.95 6.39 7.23
CA MET A 263 -3.20 7.55 6.37
C MET A 263 -4.16 8.54 7.03
N LEU A 264 -5.20 8.04 7.70
CA LEU A 264 -6.20 8.88 8.36
C LEU A 264 -5.71 9.46 9.69
N SER A 265 -4.95 8.69 10.48
CA SER A 265 -4.41 9.15 11.75
C SER A 265 -3.26 10.13 11.56
N GLY A 266 -2.56 10.05 10.42
CA GLY A 266 -1.31 10.79 10.19
C GLY A 266 -0.16 10.32 11.08
N ASN A 267 -0.33 9.23 11.84
CA ASN A 267 0.69 8.71 12.74
C ASN A 267 1.70 7.85 11.95
N LEU A 268 2.60 8.53 11.27
CA LEU A 268 3.59 7.94 10.37
C LEU A 268 4.93 7.68 11.06
N ALA A 269 4.97 7.77 12.39
CA ALA A 269 6.16 7.42 13.16
C ALA A 269 6.57 5.98 12.88
N GLU A 270 7.86 5.74 12.64
CA GLU A 270 8.40 4.42 12.29
C GLU A 270 7.93 3.31 13.22
N LYS A 271 7.94 3.55 14.54
CA LYS A 271 7.46 2.59 15.54
C LYS A 271 6.00 2.17 15.31
N ASN A 272 5.14 3.10 14.89
CA ASN A 272 3.74 2.79 14.59
C ASN A 272 3.62 1.92 13.34
N ILE A 273 4.31 2.30 12.26
CA ILE A 273 4.32 1.56 10.99
C ILE A 273 4.85 0.13 11.20
N LEU A 274 5.98 -0.01 11.91
CA LEU A 274 6.57 -1.32 12.23
C LEU A 274 5.64 -2.16 13.12
N SER A 275 5.01 -1.57 14.13
CA SER A 275 4.05 -2.31 14.98
C SER A 275 2.85 -2.83 14.19
N ILE A 276 2.33 -2.06 13.24
CA ILE A 276 1.21 -2.48 12.39
C ILE A 276 1.67 -3.59 11.42
N LYS A 277 2.87 -3.44 10.84
CA LYS A 277 3.50 -4.46 10.00
C LYS A 277 3.65 -5.80 10.73
N GLU A 278 4.24 -5.78 11.92
CA GLU A 278 4.43 -6.96 12.77
C GLU A 278 3.10 -7.68 13.09
N GLU A 279 2.03 -6.91 13.35
CA GLU A 279 0.70 -7.50 13.60
C GLU A 279 0.11 -8.14 12.34
N ILE A 280 0.25 -7.53 11.16
CA ILE A 280 -0.18 -8.15 9.88
C ILE A 280 0.61 -9.43 9.58
N GLU A 281 1.93 -9.42 9.81
CA GLU A 281 2.80 -10.60 9.63
C GLU A 281 2.43 -11.73 10.59
N LYS A 282 2.14 -11.40 11.85
CA LYS A 282 1.66 -12.37 12.85
C LYS A 282 0.32 -12.98 12.45
N LEU A 283 -0.64 -12.17 12.00
CA LEU A 283 -1.95 -12.67 11.54
C LEU A 283 -1.81 -13.53 10.27
N SER A 284 -0.92 -13.13 9.35
CA SER A 284 -0.60 -13.90 8.15
C SER A 284 0.05 -15.24 8.50
N SER A 285 0.94 -15.26 9.50
CA SER A 285 1.55 -16.49 10.00
C SER A 285 0.52 -17.44 10.62
N ALA A 286 -0.43 -16.91 11.40
CA ALA A 286 -1.53 -17.70 11.95
C ALA A 286 -2.43 -18.29 10.83
N TYR A 287 -2.69 -17.50 9.79
CA TYR A 287 -3.42 -17.95 8.61
C TYR A 287 -2.69 -19.11 7.89
N SER A 288 -1.39 -18.97 7.60
CA SER A 288 -0.58 -20.02 6.96
C SER A 288 -0.47 -21.29 7.80
N ALA A 289 -0.37 -21.14 9.13
CA ALA A 289 -0.39 -22.29 10.04
C ALA A 289 -1.73 -23.03 9.99
N MET A 290 -2.85 -22.31 9.95
CA MET A 290 -4.16 -22.92 9.80
C MET A 290 -4.31 -23.57 8.41
N PHE A 291 -3.80 -22.93 7.36
CA PHE A 291 -3.84 -23.46 5.99
C PHE A 291 -3.13 -24.82 5.94
N THR A 292 -1.95 -24.90 6.53
CA THR A 292 -1.16 -26.14 6.63
C THR A 292 -1.92 -27.23 7.38
N LYS A 293 -2.58 -26.91 8.50
CA LYS A 293 -3.40 -27.88 9.25
C LYS A 293 -4.55 -28.42 8.39
N CYS A 294 -5.25 -27.55 7.68
CA CYS A 294 -6.35 -27.96 6.79
C CYS A 294 -5.87 -28.75 5.57
N LEU A 295 -4.74 -28.37 4.98
CA LEU A 295 -4.13 -29.12 3.89
C LEU A 295 -3.78 -30.54 4.34
N ASN A 296 -3.07 -30.68 5.47
CA ASN A 296 -2.69 -31.99 6.02
C ASN A 296 -3.92 -32.86 6.34
N TYR A 297 -5.01 -32.25 6.84
CA TYR A 297 -6.24 -32.97 7.11
C TYR A 297 -6.92 -33.46 5.83
N LEU A 298 -7.01 -32.61 4.80
CA LEU A 298 -7.57 -32.99 3.50
C LEU A 298 -6.72 -34.08 2.81
N GLU A 299 -5.40 -34.00 2.90
CA GLU A 299 -4.47 -35.02 2.39
C GLU A 299 -4.70 -36.37 3.09
N LYS A 300 -4.74 -36.40 4.43
CA LYS A 300 -5.03 -37.63 5.19
C LYS A 300 -6.41 -38.22 4.88
N MET A 301 -7.45 -37.40 4.83
CA MET A 301 -8.80 -37.86 4.47
C MET A 301 -8.82 -38.49 3.08
N SER A 302 -8.05 -37.92 2.16
CA SER A 302 -8.00 -38.36 0.78
C SER A 302 -7.23 -39.68 0.62
N GLU A 303 -6.08 -39.82 1.29
CA GLU A 303 -5.32 -41.08 1.37
C GLU A 303 -6.17 -42.23 1.92
N SER A 304 -6.86 -42.00 3.05
CA SER A 304 -7.74 -43.00 3.66
C SER A 304 -8.92 -43.40 2.77
N SER A 305 -9.43 -42.49 1.92
CA SER A 305 -10.48 -42.83 0.96
C SER A 305 -9.97 -43.76 -0.14
N ILE A 306 -8.70 -43.67 -0.54
CA ILE A 306 -8.10 -44.61 -1.52
C ILE A 306 -7.99 -45.99 -0.91
N GLU A 307 -7.47 -46.10 0.31
CA GLU A 307 -7.34 -47.39 1.02
C GLU A 307 -8.70 -48.08 1.17
N SER A 308 -9.72 -47.32 1.58
CA SER A 308 -11.11 -47.80 1.73
C SER A 308 -11.72 -48.25 0.39
N ASN A 309 -11.52 -47.49 -0.70
CA ASN A 309 -12.02 -47.85 -2.03
C ASN A 309 -11.32 -49.10 -2.60
N VAL A 310 -10.02 -49.26 -2.35
CA VAL A 310 -9.28 -50.49 -2.72
C VAL A 310 -9.79 -51.69 -1.90
N LEU A 311 -9.98 -51.53 -0.59
CA LEU A 311 -10.52 -52.57 0.28
C LEU A 311 -11.94 -53.01 -0.11
N LYS A 312 -12.80 -52.09 -0.58
CA LYS A 312 -14.13 -52.44 -1.10
C LYS A 312 -14.06 -53.11 -2.47
N GLY A 313 -13.21 -52.62 -3.38
CA GLY A 313 -13.02 -53.21 -4.72
C GLY A 313 -12.44 -54.62 -4.69
N VAL A 314 -11.59 -54.94 -3.70
CA VAL A 314 -11.05 -56.29 -3.49
C VAL A 314 -11.95 -57.14 -2.57
N GLY A 315 -12.69 -56.50 -1.65
CA GLY A 315 -13.49 -57.15 -0.61
C GLY A 315 -14.91 -57.56 -1.00
N GLU A 316 -15.52 -56.92 -2.01
CA GLU A 316 -16.85 -57.32 -2.51
C GLU A 316 -16.78 -58.52 -3.46
N ALA A 317 -15.65 -58.72 -4.15
CA ALA A 317 -15.40 -59.93 -4.95
C ALA A 317 -15.19 -61.21 -4.09
N SER A 318 -14.88 -61.06 -2.81
CA SER A 318 -14.58 -62.18 -1.90
C SER A 318 -15.72 -62.55 -0.95
N LYS A 319 -16.78 -61.74 -0.83
CA LYS A 319 -17.91 -61.98 0.10
C LYS A 319 -19.15 -62.64 -0.52
N ALA A 320 -19.10 -63.09 -1.78
CA ALA A 320 -20.23 -63.74 -2.45
C ALA A 320 -20.09 -65.27 -2.64
N ILE A 321 -19.08 -65.93 -2.06
CA ILE A 321 -18.97 -67.40 -2.13
C ILE A 321 -18.92 -67.99 -0.72
N GLY A 322 -20.09 -68.12 -0.12
CA GLY A 322 -20.25 -68.66 1.23
C GLY A 322 -21.67 -69.14 1.48
N GLY A 323 -22.22 -69.95 0.56
CA GLY A 323 -23.45 -70.70 0.80
C GLY A 323 -24.48 -70.61 -0.31
N PHE A 324 -24.24 -71.29 -1.44
CA PHE A 324 -25.30 -71.99 -2.14
C PHE A 324 -24.72 -73.10 -3.03
N LEU A 325 -25.42 -74.23 -3.04
CA LEU A 325 -24.99 -75.56 -3.45
C LEU A 325 -24.96 -75.76 -4.98
N GLY A 326 -24.03 -76.61 -5.44
CA GLY A 326 -24.36 -77.78 -6.27
C GLY A 326 -24.42 -77.63 -7.80
N ASN A 327 -23.42 -78.23 -8.46
CA ASN A 327 -23.44 -78.79 -9.83
C ASN A 327 -23.93 -77.92 -10.99
N ILE A 328 -23.01 -77.21 -11.66
CA ILE A 328 -23.03 -77.06 -13.13
C ILE A 328 -21.57 -77.09 -13.63
N PRO A 329 -21.18 -78.05 -14.49
CA PRO A 329 -19.92 -77.99 -15.23
C PRO A 329 -20.11 -77.08 -16.46
N PHE A 330 -19.02 -76.39 -16.83
CA PHE A 330 -18.83 -75.63 -18.07
C PHE A 330 -19.32 -74.17 -18.04
N ILE A 331 -18.35 -73.24 -17.93
CA ILE A 331 -18.04 -72.17 -18.91
C ILE A 331 -16.60 -71.74 -18.62
N LYS A 332 -15.70 -72.10 -19.55
CA LYS A 332 -14.43 -71.40 -19.76
C LYS A 332 -14.73 -70.19 -20.64
N ASP A 333 -14.00 -69.10 -20.37
CA ASP A 333 -13.93 -67.87 -21.16
C ASP A 333 -15.16 -66.96 -21.08
N SER A 334 -15.13 -66.03 -20.10
CA SER A 334 -16.05 -64.90 -20.02
C SER A 334 -15.25 -63.58 -19.94
N PRO A 335 -15.66 -62.48 -20.63
CA PRO A 335 -14.98 -61.17 -20.61
C PRO A 335 -15.06 -60.43 -19.26
N VAL A 336 -15.62 -61.07 -18.24
CA VAL A 336 -15.90 -60.48 -16.94
C VAL A 336 -14.61 -60.31 -16.12
N ASP A 337 -13.58 -61.13 -16.35
CA ASP A 337 -12.29 -61.00 -15.65
C ASP A 337 -11.50 -59.76 -16.10
N GLU A 338 -11.46 -59.44 -17.40
CA GLU A 338 -10.80 -58.22 -17.89
C GLU A 338 -11.58 -56.95 -17.50
N PHE A 339 -12.92 -56.98 -17.57
CA PHE A 339 -13.74 -55.81 -17.22
C PHE A 339 -13.65 -55.45 -15.72
N LEU A 340 -13.46 -56.43 -14.84
CA LEU A 340 -13.30 -56.21 -13.40
C LEU A 340 -11.87 -55.76 -13.01
N GLN A 341 -10.86 -56.19 -13.77
CA GLN A 341 -9.47 -55.80 -13.54
C GLN A 341 -9.15 -54.41 -14.13
N ASP A 342 -9.65 -54.11 -15.33
CA ASP A 342 -9.51 -52.79 -15.98
C ASP A 342 -10.41 -51.74 -15.30
N GLY A 343 -11.64 -52.10 -14.92
CA GLY A 343 -12.55 -51.18 -14.22
C GLY A 343 -12.01 -50.74 -12.86
N GLY A 344 -11.34 -51.63 -12.12
CA GLY A 344 -10.69 -51.32 -10.85
C GLY A 344 -9.49 -50.38 -11.01
N GLU A 345 -8.67 -50.57 -12.05
CA GLU A 345 -7.56 -49.66 -12.36
C GLU A 345 -8.02 -48.28 -12.84
N GLU A 346 -9.04 -48.22 -13.70
CA GLU A 346 -9.61 -46.95 -14.18
C GLU A 346 -10.29 -46.17 -13.04
N LEU A 347 -11.04 -46.85 -12.16
CA LEU A 347 -11.64 -46.24 -10.97
C LEU A 347 -10.57 -45.71 -10.00
N ASN A 348 -9.49 -46.45 -9.79
CA ASN A 348 -8.36 -46.02 -8.95
C ASN A 348 -7.62 -44.80 -9.55
N LYS A 349 -7.37 -44.80 -10.86
CA LYS A 349 -6.77 -43.66 -11.59
C LYS A 349 -7.68 -42.42 -11.53
N SER A 350 -8.99 -42.59 -11.69
CA SER A 350 -9.98 -41.52 -11.58
C SER A 350 -10.06 -40.93 -10.17
N ALA A 351 -10.04 -41.79 -9.14
CA ALA A 351 -10.03 -41.36 -7.74
C ALA A 351 -8.77 -40.54 -7.39
N LYS A 352 -7.58 -41.03 -7.77
CA LYS A 352 -6.29 -40.33 -7.59
C LYS A 352 -6.21 -39.00 -8.36
N LYS A 353 -6.80 -38.94 -9.56
CA LYS A 353 -6.85 -37.70 -10.36
C LYS A 353 -7.73 -36.65 -9.69
N MET A 354 -8.92 -37.03 -9.25
CA MET A 354 -9.86 -36.14 -8.57
C MET A 354 -9.30 -35.63 -7.23
N GLU A 355 -8.58 -36.46 -6.49
CA GLU A 355 -7.83 -36.07 -5.28
C GLU A 355 -6.76 -35.01 -5.56
N LYS A 356 -5.94 -35.19 -6.60
CA LYS A 356 -4.93 -34.20 -6.99
C LYS A 356 -5.58 -32.86 -7.35
N ASP A 357 -6.72 -32.89 -8.02
CA ASP A 357 -7.47 -31.67 -8.35
C ASP A 357 -8.08 -31.02 -7.09
N ILE A 358 -8.49 -31.82 -6.11
CA ILE A 358 -8.97 -31.35 -4.81
C ILE A 358 -7.89 -30.57 -4.07
N ILE A 359 -6.72 -31.18 -3.87
CA ILE A 359 -5.59 -30.56 -3.18
C ILE A 359 -5.09 -29.32 -3.95
N LYS A 360 -4.92 -29.44 -5.27
CA LYS A 360 -4.44 -28.34 -6.14
C LYS A 360 -5.34 -27.11 -6.08
N SER A 361 -6.66 -27.30 -6.01
CA SER A 361 -7.60 -26.18 -5.91
C SER A 361 -7.59 -25.50 -4.54
N PHE A 362 -7.33 -26.24 -3.45
CA PHE A 362 -7.19 -25.65 -2.11
C PHE A 362 -5.90 -24.85 -1.98
N LYS A 363 -4.79 -25.28 -2.60
CA LYS A 363 -3.51 -24.55 -2.65
C LYS A 363 -3.60 -23.14 -3.22
N LYS A 364 -4.64 -22.81 -3.99
CA LYS A 364 -4.90 -21.43 -4.44
C LYS A 364 -5.22 -20.47 -3.29
N LEU A 365 -5.56 -20.99 -2.10
CA LEU A 365 -5.86 -20.23 -0.89
C LEU A 365 -4.65 -20.12 0.06
N GLU A 366 -3.46 -20.55 -0.36
CA GLU A 366 -2.27 -20.51 0.50
C GLU A 366 -1.87 -19.08 0.87
N ASN A 367 -2.06 -18.13 -0.05
CA ASN A 367 -1.67 -16.74 0.11
C ASN A 367 -2.91 -15.84 0.29
N ALA A 368 -3.00 -15.18 1.44
CA ALA A 368 -4.06 -14.22 1.76
C ALA A 368 -3.89 -12.84 1.06
N LYS A 369 -2.88 -12.68 0.20
CA LYS A 369 -2.57 -11.48 -0.57
C LYS A 369 -2.25 -10.25 0.29
N THR A 370 -1.71 -10.45 1.48
CA THR A 370 -1.36 -9.38 2.42
C THR A 370 -0.02 -8.70 2.14
N SER A 371 0.85 -9.32 1.33
CA SER A 371 2.19 -8.80 1.01
C SER A 371 2.13 -7.40 0.37
N VAL A 372 1.09 -7.11 -0.42
CA VAL A 372 0.89 -5.79 -1.02
C VAL A 372 0.87 -4.69 0.04
N PHE A 373 0.24 -4.93 1.19
CA PHE A 373 0.15 -3.96 2.28
C PHE A 373 1.44 -3.87 3.07
N ILE A 374 2.17 -4.97 3.24
CA ILE A 374 3.51 -4.94 3.84
C ILE A 374 4.45 -4.08 2.98
N ASP A 375 4.42 -4.26 1.66
CA ASP A 375 5.21 -3.46 0.74
C ASP A 375 4.80 -1.98 0.80
N ARG A 376 3.50 -1.69 0.92
CA ARG A 376 3.02 -0.31 1.11
C ARG A 376 3.54 0.29 2.41
N LEU A 377 3.50 -0.44 3.53
CA LEU A 377 4.00 0.03 4.82
C LEU A 377 5.51 0.28 4.79
N ASN A 378 6.28 -0.58 4.11
CA ASN A 378 7.71 -0.37 3.92
C ASN A 378 7.99 0.88 3.08
N GLU A 379 7.24 1.08 2.00
CA GLU A 379 7.36 2.28 1.15
C GLU A 379 7.01 3.54 1.93
N LEU A 380 5.94 3.54 2.74
CA LEU A 380 5.64 4.63 3.66
C LEU A 380 6.76 4.85 4.66
N ASN A 381 7.28 3.80 5.29
CA ASN A 381 8.37 3.97 6.24
C ASN A 381 9.59 4.61 5.58
N GLN A 382 9.93 4.18 4.37
CA GLN A 382 11.04 4.70 3.61
C GLN A 382 10.86 6.18 3.27
N ILE A 383 9.70 6.56 2.72
CA ILE A 383 9.39 7.95 2.36
C ILE A 383 9.37 8.85 3.61
N TYR A 384 8.78 8.39 4.70
CA TYR A 384 8.49 9.25 5.85
C TYR A 384 9.59 9.31 6.91
N ASN A 385 10.28 8.19 7.14
CA ASN A 385 11.23 8.07 8.24
C ASN A 385 12.69 7.95 7.76
N HIS A 386 12.92 7.65 6.48
CA HIS A 386 14.26 7.44 5.91
C HIS A 386 14.61 8.40 4.76
N THR A 387 13.74 9.38 4.46
CA THR A 387 14.10 10.47 3.54
C THR A 387 15.03 11.45 4.26
N SER A 388 16.26 11.60 3.76
CA SER A 388 17.20 12.61 4.27
C SER A 388 16.90 13.99 3.70
N ASP A 389 16.62 14.05 2.40
CA ASP A 389 16.51 15.28 1.64
C ASP A 389 15.38 15.21 0.60
N VAL A 390 14.75 16.37 0.36
CA VAL A 390 13.77 16.55 -0.70
C VAL A 390 14.34 17.52 -1.73
N CYS A 391 14.59 17.02 -2.94
CA CYS A 391 15.11 17.81 -4.06
C CYS A 391 14.01 18.04 -5.10
N ILE A 392 14.05 19.18 -5.79
CA ILE A 392 13.00 19.58 -6.73
C ILE A 392 13.66 20.12 -8.00
N ASP A 393 13.27 19.59 -9.16
CA ASP A 393 13.62 20.13 -10.48
C ASP A 393 12.37 20.61 -11.24
N ASN A 394 12.53 20.97 -12.51
CA ASN A 394 11.45 21.52 -13.33
C ASN A 394 10.29 20.53 -13.56
N GLU A 395 10.53 19.24 -13.35
CA GLU A 395 9.63 18.16 -13.71
C GLU A 395 9.19 17.34 -12.48
N ASN A 396 10.02 17.24 -11.43
CA ASN A 396 9.89 16.22 -10.40
C ASN A 396 10.31 16.71 -9.00
N ILE A 397 9.70 16.08 -8.01
CA ILE A 397 10.11 16.09 -6.60
C ILE A 397 10.77 14.73 -6.33
N TYR A 398 11.94 14.75 -5.72
CA TYR A 398 12.75 13.59 -5.36
C TYR A 398 12.85 13.46 -3.84
N PHE A 399 12.58 12.27 -3.33
CA PHE A 399 12.78 11.93 -1.92
C PHE A 399 14.02 11.05 -1.82
N ILE A 400 15.13 11.65 -1.41
CA ILE A 400 16.43 10.98 -1.31
C ILE A 400 16.45 10.16 -0.02
N VAL A 401 16.75 8.88 -0.15
CA VAL A 401 16.78 7.93 0.97
C VAL A 401 18.23 7.71 1.38
N SER A 402 18.50 7.84 2.68
CA SER A 402 19.83 7.59 3.29
C SER A 402 20.04 6.16 3.74
#